data_AF-A0A3A9K141-F1
#
_entry.id   AF-A0A3A9K141-F1
#
_cell.length_a   1.000
_cell.length_b   1.000
_cell.length_c   1.000
_cell.angle_alpha   90.00
_cell.angle_beta   90.00
_cell.angle_gamma   90.00
#
_symmetry.space_group_name_H-M   'P 1'
#
loop_
_entity.id
_entity.type
_entity.pdbx_description
1 polymer ?
#
loop_
_entity_poly.entity_id
_entity_poly.type
_entity_poly.pdbx_seq_one_letter_code
_entity_poly.pdbx_strand_id
1 'polypeptide(L)'
;MDVVLGGSQKCLSAPPGLTFLSISEDAWKCMENRKAPIRGFYTNLIKWKQMWYKDRIFPYTQPVSDIFGLSEAADMILEEGENVYIRHSRISRAVRETLKEAGFKVFPKNGAEADTVTAFYIPEGIDDEKFRRHLWERFNVMIAGSWGKLKRRRG
;
A
#
# COMPACT_ATOMS: atom_id res chain seq x y z
N MET A 1 6.78 4.33 -16.85
CA MET A 1 6.39 3.07 -16.18
C MET A 1 5.43 2.36 -17.11
N ASP A 2 5.60 1.05 -17.29
CA ASP A 2 4.76 0.26 -18.20
C ASP A 2 3.49 -0.25 -17.55
N VAL A 3 3.59 -0.66 -16.28
CA VAL A 3 2.45 -1.08 -15.48
C VAL A 3 2.65 -0.55 -14.06
N VAL A 4 1.63 0.12 -13.53
CA VAL A 4 1.55 0.54 -12.13
C VAL A 4 0.41 -0.24 -11.50
N LEU A 5 0.63 -0.80 -10.30
CA LEU A 5 -0.39 -1.48 -9.52
C LEU A 5 -0.49 -0.82 -8.14
N GLY A 6 -1.72 -0.63 -7.67
CA GLY A 6 -2.01 -0.14 -6.33
C GLY A 6 -3.09 -0.98 -5.65
N GLY A 7 -3.11 -0.92 -4.32
CA GLY A 7 -4.13 -1.57 -3.49
C GLY A 7 -4.95 -0.53 -2.73
N SER A 8 -6.23 -0.85 -2.49
CA SER A 8 -7.20 0.06 -1.86
C SER A 8 -6.88 0.41 -0.39
N GLN A 9 -6.33 -0.54 0.37
CA GLN A 9 -6.19 -0.51 1.83
C GLN A 9 -4.91 0.13 2.40
N LYS A 10 -4.28 1.00 1.62
CA LYS A 10 -3.05 1.70 2.03
C LYS A 10 -3.34 3.18 2.18
N CYS A 11 -2.63 4.03 1.45
CA CYS A 11 -2.76 5.48 1.59
C CYS A 11 -4.11 6.00 1.07
N LEU A 12 -4.82 5.22 0.26
CA LEU A 12 -6.19 5.51 -0.17
C LEU A 12 -7.22 5.33 0.97
N SER A 13 -6.92 4.55 2.01
CA SER A 13 -7.85 4.29 3.12
C SER A 13 -9.19 3.66 2.73
N ALA A 14 -9.28 3.01 1.57
CA ALA A 14 -10.45 2.22 1.17
C ALA A 14 -10.39 0.79 1.74
N PRO A 15 -11.52 0.06 1.83
CA PRO A 15 -11.53 -1.33 2.28
C PRO A 15 -10.59 -2.23 1.47
N PRO A 16 -9.93 -3.23 2.08
CA PRO A 16 -9.12 -4.21 1.35
C PRO A 16 -9.98 -5.08 0.45
N GLY A 17 -9.57 -5.27 -0.80
CA GLY A 17 -10.29 -6.14 -1.74
C GLY A 17 -10.00 -5.86 -3.20
N LEU A 18 -9.53 -4.65 -3.52
CA LEU A 18 -9.29 -4.20 -4.88
C LEU A 18 -7.82 -3.95 -5.19
N THR A 19 -7.46 -4.29 -6.42
CA THR A 19 -6.25 -3.81 -7.08
C THR A 19 -6.67 -2.90 -8.22
N PHE A 20 -6.08 -1.72 -8.31
CA PHE A 20 -6.22 -0.82 -9.46
C PHE A 20 -4.88 -0.69 -10.18
N LEU A 21 -4.94 -0.31 -11.44
CA LEU A 21 -3.79 -0.38 -12.31
C LEU A 21 -3.83 0.66 -13.41
N SER A 22 -2.66 1.12 -13.82
CA SER A 22 -2.43 1.90 -15.03
C SER A 22 -1.46 1.14 -15.92
N ILE A 23 -1.75 1.07 -17.21
CA ILE A 23 -1.01 0.28 -18.20
C ILE A 23 -0.66 1.22 -19.37
N SER A 24 0.61 1.25 -19.75
CA SER A 24 1.09 2.00 -20.91
C SER A 24 0.62 1.37 -22.23
N GLU A 25 0.56 2.16 -23.29
CA GLU A 25 0.22 1.65 -24.63
C GLU A 25 1.21 0.57 -25.10
N ASP A 26 2.49 0.69 -24.78
CA ASP A 26 3.49 -0.30 -25.18
C ASP A 26 3.32 -1.62 -24.40
N ALA A 27 2.93 -1.55 -23.13
CA ALA A 27 2.56 -2.74 -22.35
C ALA A 27 1.31 -3.43 -22.93
N TRP A 28 0.31 -2.65 -23.36
CA TRP A 28 -0.85 -3.19 -24.08
C TRP A 28 -0.46 -3.91 -25.36
N LYS A 29 0.33 -3.28 -26.24
CA LYS A 29 0.82 -3.90 -27.48
C LYS A 29 1.57 -5.19 -27.21
N CYS A 30 2.40 -5.22 -26.16
CA CYS A 30 3.12 -6.44 -25.77
C CYS A 30 2.16 -7.57 -25.38
N MET A 31 1.12 -7.27 -24.59
CA MET A 31 0.10 -8.25 -24.20
C MET A 31 -0.74 -8.75 -25.38
N GLU A 32 -1.04 -7.88 -26.34
CA GLU A 32 -1.81 -8.21 -27.55
C GLU A 32 -1.00 -9.07 -28.53
N ASN A 33 0.30 -8.84 -28.64
CA ASN A 33 1.20 -9.54 -29.58
C ASN A 33 1.84 -10.81 -29.00
N ARG A 34 1.33 -11.33 -27.88
CA ARG A 34 1.85 -12.57 -27.28
C ARG A 34 1.70 -13.75 -28.23
N LYS A 35 2.79 -14.49 -28.47
CA LYS A 35 2.79 -15.73 -29.26
C LYS A 35 2.01 -16.88 -28.61
N ALA A 36 1.87 -16.85 -27.29
CA ALA A 36 1.14 -17.84 -26.52
C ALA A 36 -0.02 -17.18 -25.75
N PRO A 37 -1.20 -17.82 -25.72
CA PRO A 37 -2.36 -17.27 -25.04
C PRO A 37 -2.10 -17.09 -23.53
N ILE A 38 -2.79 -16.12 -22.93
CA ILE A 38 -2.79 -15.93 -21.48
C ILE A 38 -3.59 -17.08 -20.87
N ARG A 39 -2.94 -17.89 -20.01
CA ARG A 39 -3.51 -19.14 -19.47
C ARG A 39 -4.68 -18.92 -18.50
N GLY A 40 -4.63 -17.86 -17.70
CA GLY A 40 -5.67 -17.54 -16.72
C GLY A 40 -6.77 -16.67 -17.32
N PHE A 41 -7.99 -16.78 -16.82
CA PHE A 41 -9.09 -15.88 -17.18
C PHE A 41 -9.12 -14.63 -16.30
N TYR A 42 -9.09 -14.81 -14.97
CA TYR A 42 -9.37 -13.75 -14.00
C TYR A 42 -8.38 -12.58 -14.04
N THR A 43 -7.09 -12.89 -14.21
CA THR A 43 -5.99 -11.92 -14.31
C THR A 43 -5.63 -11.55 -15.75
N ASN A 44 -6.47 -11.93 -16.73
CA ASN A 44 -6.25 -11.60 -18.12
C ASN A 44 -6.70 -10.17 -18.44
N LEU A 45 -5.75 -9.24 -18.44
CA LEU A 45 -6.00 -7.81 -18.70
C LEU A 45 -6.55 -7.55 -20.11
N ILE A 46 -6.29 -8.43 -21.09
CA ILE A 46 -6.88 -8.30 -22.44
C ILE A 46 -8.41 -8.41 -22.38
N LYS A 47 -8.97 -9.19 -21.46
CA LYS A 47 -10.44 -9.24 -21.28
C LYS A 47 -11.02 -7.91 -20.83
N TRP A 48 -10.31 -7.19 -19.96
CA TRP A 48 -10.70 -5.84 -19.55
C TRP A 48 -10.65 -4.85 -20.73
N LYS A 49 -9.61 -4.90 -21.56
CA LYS A 49 -9.54 -4.05 -22.77
C LYS A 49 -10.65 -4.37 -23.79
N GLN A 50 -10.95 -5.66 -23.99
CA GLN A 50 -11.97 -6.10 -24.94
C GLN A 50 -13.40 -5.82 -24.47
N MET A 51 -13.66 -5.85 -23.16
CA MET A 51 -15.04 -5.78 -22.62
C MET A 51 -15.32 -4.43 -21.94
N TRP A 52 -14.47 -4.00 -21.01
CA TRP A 52 -14.70 -2.76 -20.27
C TRP A 52 -14.45 -1.52 -21.13
N TYR A 53 -13.30 -1.45 -21.81
CA TYR A 53 -12.94 -0.27 -22.60
C TYR A 53 -13.76 -0.11 -23.88
N LYS A 54 -14.27 -1.23 -24.41
CA LYS A 54 -15.06 -1.24 -25.64
C LYS A 54 -16.56 -1.15 -25.35
N ASP A 55 -17.07 -2.06 -24.51
CA ASP A 55 -18.51 -2.29 -24.35
C ASP A 55 -19.05 -1.85 -22.98
N ARG A 56 -18.16 -1.37 -22.07
CA ARG A 56 -18.50 -1.01 -20.68
C ARG A 56 -19.10 -2.17 -19.87
N ILE A 57 -18.69 -3.40 -20.20
CA ILE A 57 -19.12 -4.62 -19.51
C ILE A 57 -17.95 -5.16 -18.69
N PHE A 58 -18.20 -5.51 -17.43
CA PHE A 58 -17.20 -6.18 -16.60
C PHE A 58 -16.97 -7.62 -17.07
N PRO A 59 -15.71 -8.11 -17.15
CA PRO A 59 -15.42 -9.51 -17.50
C PRO A 59 -16.00 -10.55 -16.53
N TYR A 60 -16.32 -10.13 -15.30
CA TYR A 60 -16.91 -10.93 -14.24
C TYR A 60 -17.56 -9.99 -13.20
N THR A 61 -18.48 -10.52 -12.39
CA THR A 61 -19.16 -9.77 -11.32
C THR A 61 -18.15 -9.18 -10.34
N GLN A 62 -18.21 -7.85 -10.17
CA GLN A 62 -17.31 -7.13 -9.27
C GLN A 62 -17.94 -6.93 -7.87
N PRO A 63 -17.11 -6.78 -6.82
CA PRO A 63 -17.60 -6.39 -5.49
C PRO A 63 -18.03 -4.91 -5.51
N VAL A 64 -19.33 -4.69 -5.72
CA VAL A 64 -19.91 -3.35 -5.90
C VAL A 64 -19.59 -2.40 -4.73
N SER A 65 -19.66 -2.89 -3.49
CA SER A 65 -19.37 -2.09 -2.30
C SER A 65 -17.92 -1.62 -2.25
N ASP A 66 -16.97 -2.48 -2.63
CA ASP A 66 -15.55 -2.10 -2.64
C ASP A 66 -15.26 -1.07 -3.74
N ILE A 67 -15.93 -1.17 -4.90
CA ILE A 67 -15.80 -0.19 -5.99
C ILE A 67 -16.26 1.19 -5.52
N PHE A 68 -17.43 1.28 -4.88
CA PHE A 68 -17.92 2.54 -4.34
C PHE A 68 -17.00 3.09 -3.24
N GLY A 69 -16.52 2.23 -2.34
CA GLY A 69 -15.57 2.64 -1.30
C GLY A 69 -14.25 3.16 -1.88
N LEU A 70 -13.75 2.56 -2.96
CA LEU A 70 -12.57 3.04 -3.66
C LEU A 70 -12.82 4.35 -4.42
N SER A 71 -14.00 4.52 -5.03
CA SER A 71 -14.37 5.76 -5.72
C SER A 71 -14.36 6.94 -4.76
N GLU A 72 -15.06 6.83 -3.63
CA GLU A 72 -15.12 7.88 -2.61
C GLU A 72 -13.73 8.21 -2.06
N ALA A 73 -12.94 7.19 -1.73
CA ALA A 73 -11.57 7.37 -1.26
C ALA A 73 -10.67 8.09 -2.28
N ALA A 74 -10.87 7.83 -3.58
CA ALA A 74 -10.15 8.51 -4.65
C ALA A 74 -10.60 9.96 -4.76
N ASP A 75 -11.91 10.23 -4.71
CA ASP A 75 -12.46 11.59 -4.76
C ASP A 75 -11.93 12.45 -3.60
N MET A 76 -11.95 11.94 -2.36
CA MET A 76 -11.38 12.62 -1.19
C MET A 76 -9.89 13.00 -1.37
N ILE A 77 -9.11 12.12 -2.00
CA ILE A 77 -7.68 12.36 -2.25
C ILE A 77 -7.47 13.39 -3.37
N LEU A 78 -8.30 13.35 -4.41
CA LEU A 78 -8.25 14.31 -5.50
C LEU A 78 -8.69 15.71 -5.03
N GLU A 79 -9.68 15.78 -4.14
CA GLU A 79 -10.12 17.01 -3.49
C GLU A 79 -9.03 17.64 -2.60
N GLU A 80 -8.29 16.83 -1.82
CA GLU A 80 -7.15 17.32 -1.03
C GLU A 80 -5.96 17.71 -1.93
N GLY A 81 -5.77 17.00 -3.05
CA GLY A 81 -4.74 17.25 -4.04
C GLY A 81 -3.33 16.96 -3.53
N GLU A 82 -2.34 17.74 -3.97
CA GLU A 82 -0.93 17.54 -3.60
C GLU A 82 -0.65 17.67 -2.09
N ASN A 83 -1.59 18.29 -1.35
CA ASN A 83 -1.49 18.39 0.11
C ASN A 83 -1.47 17.03 0.80
N VAL A 84 -2.00 15.97 0.17
CA VAL A 84 -1.88 14.58 0.66
C VAL A 84 -0.43 14.23 0.93
N TYR A 85 0.49 14.58 0.02
CA TYR A 85 1.91 14.27 0.17
C TYR A 85 2.54 15.08 1.30
N ILE A 86 2.21 16.37 1.40
CA ILE A 86 2.68 17.26 2.47
C ILE A 86 2.22 16.73 3.83
N ARG A 87 0.96 16.30 3.94
CA ARG A 87 0.39 15.73 5.16
C ARG A 87 1.12 14.47 5.59
N HIS A 88 1.35 13.52 4.68
CA HIS A 88 2.09 12.29 4.98
C HIS A 88 3.55 12.59 5.39
N SER A 89 4.22 13.49 4.68
CA SER A 89 5.60 13.89 4.98
C SER A 89 5.70 14.56 6.36
N ARG A 90 4.80 15.48 6.68
CA ARG A 90 4.74 16.15 7.98
C ARG A 90 4.51 15.18 9.12
N ILE A 91 3.53 14.27 8.99
CA ILE A 91 3.20 13.29 10.05
C ILE A 91 4.36 12.31 10.25
N SER A 92 4.92 11.77 9.17
CA SER A 92 6.02 10.80 9.26
C SER A 92 7.27 11.41 9.87
N ARG A 93 7.59 12.68 9.56
CA ARG A 93 8.66 13.44 10.22
C ARG A 93 8.41 13.57 11.72
N ALA A 94 7.23 14.01 12.12
CA ALA A 94 6.87 14.16 13.53
C ALA A 94 7.03 12.84 14.29
N VAL A 95 6.50 11.73 13.75
CA VAL A 95 6.66 10.39 14.34
C VAL A 95 8.13 10.01 14.50
N ARG A 96 8.96 10.24 13.47
CA ARG A 96 10.39 9.93 13.52
C ARG A 96 11.14 10.78 14.55
N GLU A 97 10.82 12.06 14.66
CA GLU A 97 11.43 12.97 15.64
C GLU A 97 11.05 12.55 17.07
N THR A 98 9.76 12.30 17.33
CA THR A 98 9.29 11.84 18.65
C THR A 98 9.93 10.51 19.07
N LEU A 99 10.07 9.55 18.14
CA LEU A 99 10.74 8.28 18.44
C LEU A 99 12.21 8.49 18.83
N LYS A 100 12.93 9.38 18.14
CA LYS A 100 14.33 9.69 18.45
C LYS A 100 14.48 10.37 19.80
N GLU A 101 13.62 11.34 20.11
CA GLU A 101 13.58 12.01 21.41
C GLU A 101 13.27 11.05 22.56
N ALA A 102 12.42 10.05 22.31
CA ALA A 102 12.13 8.96 23.24
C ALA A 102 13.25 7.90 23.32
N GLY A 103 14.39 8.09 22.63
CA GLY A 103 15.55 7.21 22.68
C GLY A 103 15.50 6.00 21.73
N PHE A 104 14.51 5.90 20.85
CA PHE A 104 14.45 4.83 19.86
C PHE A 104 15.37 5.11 18.67
N LYS A 105 15.98 4.05 18.14
CA LYS A 105 16.70 4.09 16.87
C LYS A 105 15.71 3.86 15.72
N VAL A 106 15.67 4.75 14.74
CA VAL A 106 14.80 4.65 13.53
C VAL A 106 15.53 3.92 12.39
N PHE A 107 14.78 3.25 11.51
CA PHE A 107 15.24 2.58 10.30
C PHE A 107 14.42 3.04 9.06
N PRO A 108 15.03 3.16 7.86
CA PRO A 108 16.46 3.03 7.57
C PRO A 108 17.29 4.19 8.10
N LYS A 109 18.62 4.03 8.13
CA LYS A 109 19.52 5.17 8.26
C LYS A 109 19.76 5.73 6.84
N ASN A 110 19.82 7.05 6.68
CA ASN A 110 20.34 7.76 5.50
C ASN A 110 19.35 8.10 4.37
N GLY A 111 18.20 8.69 4.67
CA GLY A 111 17.38 9.37 3.64
C GLY A 111 16.54 8.44 2.76
N ALA A 112 16.53 7.14 3.05
CA ALA A 112 15.70 6.15 2.36
C ALA A 112 14.36 5.89 3.08
N GLU A 113 13.97 6.76 4.01
CA GLU A 113 12.72 6.64 4.76
C GLU A 113 11.51 6.86 3.85
N ALA A 114 10.44 6.11 4.11
CA ALA A 114 9.14 6.35 3.48
C ALA A 114 8.30 7.31 4.33
N ASP A 115 7.48 8.12 3.66
CA ASP A 115 6.51 8.99 4.35
C ASP A 115 5.24 8.24 4.80
N THR A 116 5.10 6.97 4.40
CA THR A 116 3.93 6.13 4.67
C THR A 116 4.17 5.08 5.75
N VAL A 117 5.42 4.87 6.16
CA VAL A 117 5.78 3.93 7.23
C VAL A 117 7.06 4.38 7.92
N THR A 118 7.05 4.34 9.26
CA THR A 118 8.25 4.52 10.07
C THR A 118 8.58 3.21 10.77
N ALA A 119 9.78 2.69 10.51
CA ALA A 119 10.32 1.53 11.22
C ALA A 119 11.30 1.98 12.30
N PHE A 120 11.35 1.27 13.43
CA PHE A 120 12.28 1.54 14.51
C PHE A 120 12.71 0.24 15.19
N TYR A 121 13.84 0.29 15.88
CA TYR A 121 14.39 -0.86 16.60
C TYR A 121 13.76 -0.98 17.97
N ILE A 122 13.35 -2.20 18.33
CA ILE A 122 13.00 -2.54 19.71
C ILE A 122 14.29 -2.49 20.56
N PRO A 123 14.27 -1.80 21.73
CA PRO A 123 15.43 -1.72 22.61
C PRO A 123 15.96 -3.10 23.02
N GLU A 124 17.26 -3.18 23.29
CA GLU A 124 17.89 -4.42 23.72
C GLU A 124 17.25 -4.95 25.01
N GLY A 125 17.10 -6.27 25.10
CA GLY A 125 16.45 -6.93 26.24
C GLY A 125 14.92 -6.90 26.22
N ILE A 126 14.29 -6.14 25.33
CA ILE A 126 12.83 -6.10 25.17
C ILE A 126 12.38 -7.12 24.10
N ASP A 127 11.36 -7.89 24.44
CA ASP A 127 10.70 -8.79 23.48
C ASP A 127 9.68 -8.03 22.62
N ASP A 128 9.83 -8.11 21.29
CA ASP A 128 8.98 -7.40 20.32
C ASP A 128 7.49 -7.75 20.48
N GLU A 129 7.16 -9.03 20.64
CA GLU A 129 5.76 -9.45 20.71
C GLU A 129 5.09 -8.95 21.98
N LYS A 130 5.78 -9.06 23.13
CA LYS A 130 5.32 -8.47 24.40
C LYS A 130 5.17 -6.97 24.31
N PHE A 131 6.11 -6.28 23.67
CA PHE A 131 6.06 -4.83 23.48
C PHE A 131 4.82 -4.41 22.67
N ARG A 132 4.60 -5.04 21.50
CA ARG A 132 3.44 -4.75 20.65
C ARG A 132 2.13 -5.11 21.32
N ARG A 133 2.08 -6.23 22.04
CA ARG A 133 0.88 -6.62 22.80
C ARG A 133 0.57 -5.61 23.91
N HIS A 134 1.59 -5.09 24.59
CA HIS A 134 1.41 -4.04 25.59
C HIS A 134 0.80 -2.76 24.98
N LEU A 135 1.30 -2.32 23.82
CA LEU A 135 0.73 -1.17 23.09
C LEU A 135 -0.76 -1.38 22.73
N TRP A 136 -1.10 -2.58 22.27
CA TRP A 136 -2.47 -2.93 21.94
C TRP A 136 -3.37 -2.96 23.18
N GLU A 137 -3.01 -3.73 24.20
CA GLU A 137 -3.87 -3.99 25.36
C GLU A 137 -4.01 -2.78 26.30
N ARG A 138 -2.98 -1.93 26.39
CA ARG A 138 -2.99 -0.77 27.32
C ARG A 138 -3.37 0.54 26.65
N PHE A 139 -3.04 0.70 25.37
CA PHE A 139 -3.21 1.99 24.68
C PHE A 139 -4.10 1.89 23.44
N ASN A 140 -4.60 0.70 23.09
CA ASN A 140 -5.36 0.45 21.86
C ASN A 140 -4.59 0.85 20.59
N VAL A 141 -3.25 0.73 20.63
CA VAL A 141 -2.35 1.05 19.52
C VAL A 141 -1.79 -0.24 18.93
N MET A 142 -2.15 -0.51 17.68
CA MET A 142 -1.63 -1.64 16.92
C MET A 142 -0.46 -1.21 16.04
N ILE A 143 0.69 -1.86 16.20
CA ILE A 143 1.83 -1.74 15.30
C ILE A 143 2.25 -3.10 14.76
N ALA A 144 2.81 -3.12 13.55
CA ALA A 144 3.25 -4.35 12.90
C ALA A 144 4.65 -4.78 13.36
N GLY A 145 4.86 -6.09 13.50
CA GLY A 145 6.19 -6.68 13.66
C GLY A 145 6.92 -6.85 12.32
N SER A 146 8.22 -7.15 12.40
CA SER A 146 9.06 -7.42 11.22
C SER A 146 9.07 -8.89 10.82
N TRP A 147 9.30 -9.17 9.53
CA TRP A 147 9.34 -10.52 8.96
C TRP A 147 10.73 -10.87 8.40
N GLY A 148 10.97 -12.17 8.16
CA GLY A 148 12.21 -12.66 7.57
C GLY A 148 13.46 -12.31 8.37
N LYS A 149 14.52 -11.85 7.69
CA LYS A 149 15.82 -11.50 8.31
C LYS A 149 15.72 -10.40 9.37
N LEU A 150 14.63 -9.63 9.38
CA LEU A 150 14.41 -8.55 10.34
C LEU A 150 13.62 -8.98 11.59
N LYS A 151 12.98 -10.16 11.59
CA LYS A 151 12.15 -10.64 12.72
C LYS A 151 12.90 -10.71 14.07
N ARG A 152 14.23 -10.83 14.04
CA ARG A 152 15.09 -10.93 15.23
C ARG A 152 16.20 -9.88 15.27
N ARG A 153 16.16 -8.87 14.38
CA ARG A 153 17.22 -7.88 14.32
C ARG A 153 17.07 -6.92 15.49
N ARG A 154 18.05 -6.94 16.39
CA ARG A 154 18.17 -6.01 17.52
C ARG A 154 19.01 -4.79 17.10
N GLY A 155 18.71 -3.64 17.71
CA GLY A 155 19.37 -2.36 17.43
C GLY A 155 20.69 -2.17 18.15
#